data_AF-A0A969U0L0-F1
#
_entry.id   AF-A0A969U0L0-F1
#
_cell.length_a   1.000
_cell.length_b   1.000
_cell.length_c   1.000
_cell.angle_alpha   90.00
_cell.angle_beta   90.00
_cell.angle_gamma   90.00
#
_symmetry.space_group_name_H-M   'P 1'
#
loop_
_entity.id
_entity.type
_entity.pdbx_description
1 polymer ?
#
loop_
_entity_poly.entity_id
_entity_poly.type
_entity_poly.pdbx_seq_one_letter_code
_entity_poly.pdbx_strand_id
1 'polypeptide(L)'
;MLQSREIYDLLLDSSNTQIPVEEILIGLTWTMCQAQGIGLCMSPGTPTRTLSWSGTLANKPIAELAGWIRSWDSYQATVAMAAINAAINSRSSLIDK
;
A
#
# COMPACT_ATOMS: atom_id res chain seq x y z
N MET A 1 -12.35 7.37 24.49
CA MET A 1 -10.96 7.53 24.04
C MET A 1 -10.60 6.30 23.19
N LEU A 2 -11.07 6.23 21.93
CA LEU A 2 -10.87 5.10 20.99
C LEU A 2 -10.86 5.53 19.50
N GLN A 3 -10.94 6.83 19.20
CA GLN A 3 -11.12 7.37 17.83
C GLN A 3 -9.87 7.32 16.94
N SER A 4 -8.71 6.87 17.45
CA SER A 4 -7.45 6.95 16.69
C SER A 4 -7.34 5.94 15.54
N ARG A 5 -8.23 4.94 15.47
CA ARG A 5 -8.17 3.88 14.45
C ARG A 5 -9.17 4.00 13.31
N GLU A 6 -10.16 4.88 13.42
CA GLU A 6 -11.22 5.04 12.42
C GLU A 6 -10.66 5.42 11.04
N ILE A 7 -9.55 6.16 11.00
CA ILE A 7 -8.88 6.48 9.73
C ILE A 7 -8.42 5.23 8.97
N TYR A 8 -7.99 4.18 9.67
CA TYR A 8 -7.59 2.94 9.02
C TYR A 8 -8.79 2.17 8.47
N ASP A 9 -9.93 2.22 9.13
CA ASP A 9 -11.18 1.64 8.59
C ASP A 9 -11.56 2.36 7.29
N LEU A 10 -11.55 3.69 7.27
CA LEU A 10 -11.84 4.49 6.08
C LEU A 10 -10.88 4.20 4.92
N LEU A 11 -9.58 4.05 5.21
CA LEU A 11 -8.58 3.69 4.20
C LEU A 11 -8.83 2.29 3.62
N LEU A 12 -9.12 1.30 4.48
CA LEU A 12 -9.46 -0.06 4.05
C LEU A 12 -10.73 -0.09 3.19
N ASP A 13 -11.79 0.60 3.61
CA ASP A 13 -13.05 0.69 2.86
C ASP A 13 -12.82 1.34 1.49
N SER A 14 -12.06 2.44 1.46
CA SER A 14 -11.77 3.15 0.22
C SER A 14 -10.91 2.35 -0.76
N SER A 15 -10.11 1.40 -0.27
CA SER A 15 -9.14 0.61 -1.06
C SER A 15 -9.56 -0.85 -1.26
N ASN A 16 -10.78 -1.21 -0.87
CA ASN A 16 -11.28 -2.57 -0.94
C ASN A 16 -11.56 -3.00 -2.40
N THR A 17 -10.52 -3.46 -3.08
CA THR A 17 -10.57 -3.94 -4.46
C THR A 17 -9.77 -5.22 -4.65
N GLN A 18 -10.26 -6.07 -5.56
CA GLN A 18 -9.59 -7.31 -5.98
C GLN A 18 -8.63 -7.10 -7.16
N ILE A 19 -8.40 -5.83 -7.56
CA ILE A 19 -7.42 -5.50 -8.60
C ILE A 19 -6.05 -6.05 -8.16
N PRO A 20 -5.39 -6.86 -9.01
CA PRO A 20 -4.08 -7.41 -8.70
C PRO A 20 -3.01 -6.32 -8.76
N VAL A 21 -2.03 -6.45 -7.88
CA VAL A 21 -0.80 -5.66 -7.92
C VAL A 21 0.11 -6.18 -9.04
N GLU A 22 0.60 -5.28 -9.87
CA GLU A 22 1.54 -5.59 -10.94
C GLU A 22 2.97 -5.61 -10.41
N GLU A 23 3.35 -4.57 -9.66
CA GLU A 23 4.70 -4.41 -9.15
C GLU A 23 4.71 -3.66 -7.80
N ILE A 24 5.62 -4.06 -6.91
CA ILE A 24 5.99 -3.27 -5.74
C ILE A 24 7.50 -3.09 -5.71
N LEU A 25 7.93 -1.84 -5.60
CA LEU A 25 9.33 -1.46 -5.50
C LEU A 25 9.56 -0.68 -4.22
N ILE A 26 10.37 -1.24 -3.31
CA ILE A 26 10.79 -0.57 -2.08
C ILE A 26 12.11 0.16 -2.37
N GLY A 27 12.01 1.47 -2.61
CA GLY A 27 13.17 2.34 -2.78
C GLY A 27 13.69 2.90 -1.46
N LEU A 28 14.76 3.69 -1.53
CA LEU A 28 15.38 4.31 -0.34
C LEU A 28 14.46 5.33 0.34
N THR A 29 13.78 6.17 -0.46
CA THR A 29 12.91 7.24 0.05
C THR A 29 11.43 6.92 -0.16
N TRP A 30 11.11 6.24 -1.26
CA TRP A 30 9.73 5.96 -1.65
C TRP A 30 9.57 4.48 -1.96
N THR A 31 8.46 3.92 -1.48
CA THR A 31 7.91 2.64 -1.90
C THR A 31 6.79 2.90 -2.89
N MET A 32 6.87 2.25 -4.04
CA MET A 32 5.89 2.32 -5.12
C MET A 32 5.07 1.05 -5.16
N CYS A 33 3.76 1.18 -5.36
CA CYS A 33 2.88 0.11 -5.79
C CYS A 33 2.26 0.48 -7.13
N GLN A 34 2.37 -0.40 -8.10
CA GLN A 34 1.68 -0.31 -9.39
C GLN A 34 0.58 -1.37 -9.46
N ALA A 35 -0.60 -0.93 -9.86
CA ALA A 35 -1.77 -1.73 -10.18
C ALA A 35 -2.54 -0.97 -11.29
N GLN A 36 -3.87 -0.96 -11.27
CA GLN A 36 -4.66 -0.08 -12.15
C GLN A 36 -4.26 1.42 -12.00
N GLY A 37 -3.81 1.83 -10.82
CA GLY A 37 -3.19 3.13 -10.57
C GLY A 37 -1.81 2.99 -9.93
N ILE A 38 -1.15 4.12 -9.68
CA ILE A 38 0.15 4.17 -9.00
C ILE A 38 -0.01 4.81 -7.63
N GLY A 39 0.55 4.16 -6.63
CA GLY A 39 0.58 4.64 -5.25
C GLY A 39 2.00 4.72 -4.73
N LEU A 40 2.25 5.75 -3.92
CA LEU A 40 3.53 5.99 -3.28
C LEU A 40 3.35 6.08 -1.77
N CYS A 41 4.31 5.57 -1.01
CA CYS A 41 4.44 5.82 0.41
C CYS A 41 5.92 6.05 0.74
N MET A 42 6.23 6.91 1.69
CA MET A 42 7.61 7.10 2.13
C MET A 42 8.14 5.80 2.74
N SER A 43 9.32 5.38 2.32
CA SER A 43 9.97 4.18 2.85
C SER A 43 10.38 4.38 4.32
N PRO A 44 10.38 3.33 5.14
CA PRO A 44 10.90 3.42 6.50
C PRO A 44 12.38 3.84 6.48
N GLY A 45 12.77 4.77 7.34
CA GLY A 45 14.16 5.23 7.48
C GLY A 45 15.08 4.23 8.19
N THR A 46 14.57 3.05 8.56
CA THR A 46 15.31 1.99 9.25
C THR A 46 15.63 0.87 8.26
N PRO A 47 16.89 0.40 8.15
CA PRO A 47 17.22 -0.70 7.25
C PRO A 47 16.58 -2.02 7.70
N THR A 48 16.14 -2.84 6.75
CA THR A 48 15.78 -4.24 6.98
C THR A 48 16.86 -5.18 6.47
N ARG A 49 17.07 -6.31 7.16
CA ARG A 49 18.02 -7.34 6.73
C ARG A 49 17.39 -8.35 5.77
N THR A 50 16.13 -8.70 5.98
CA THR A 50 15.39 -9.69 5.17
C THR A 50 13.90 -9.40 5.21
N LEU A 51 13.25 -9.49 4.04
CA LEU A 51 11.79 -9.46 3.91
C LEU A 51 11.34 -10.84 3.45
N SER A 52 10.67 -11.61 4.33
CA SER A 52 10.26 -12.99 4.06
C SER A 52 9.26 -13.13 2.89
N TRP A 53 8.62 -12.02 2.52
CA TRP A 53 7.62 -11.92 1.47
C TRP A 53 8.14 -11.22 0.19
N SER A 54 9.44 -10.90 0.12
CA SER A 54 10.04 -10.33 -1.09
C SER A 54 9.80 -11.23 -2.32
N GLY A 55 9.41 -10.62 -3.44
CA GLY A 55 9.09 -11.35 -4.68
C GLY A 55 7.76 -12.09 -4.68
N THR A 56 6.96 -12.04 -3.60
CA THR A 56 5.68 -12.76 -3.50
C THR A 56 4.45 -11.88 -3.68
N LEU A 57 4.63 -10.56 -3.84
CA LEU A 57 3.53 -9.59 -3.76
C LEU A 57 2.81 -9.33 -5.09
N ALA A 58 3.47 -9.55 -6.22
CA ALA A 58 2.83 -9.44 -7.52
C ALA A 58 1.67 -10.44 -7.65
N ASN A 59 0.61 -10.04 -8.35
CA ASN A 59 -0.67 -10.74 -8.51
C ASN A 59 -1.52 -10.87 -7.23
N LYS A 60 -1.08 -10.38 -6.07
CA LYS A 60 -1.96 -10.29 -4.89
C LYS A 60 -2.99 -9.17 -5.07
N PRO A 61 -4.23 -9.35 -4.61
CA PRO A 61 -5.22 -8.28 -4.64
C PRO A 61 -4.81 -7.15 -3.68
N ILE A 62 -5.08 -5.89 -4.07
CA ILE A 62 -4.81 -4.72 -3.21
C ILE A 62 -5.43 -4.89 -1.82
N ALA A 63 -6.66 -5.42 -1.72
CA ALA A 63 -7.34 -5.64 -0.45
C ALA A 63 -6.54 -6.52 0.54
N GLU A 64 -5.78 -7.51 0.05
CA GLU A 64 -4.92 -8.35 0.89
C GLU A 64 -3.77 -7.53 1.48
N LEU A 65 -3.08 -6.74 0.66
CA LEU A 65 -1.94 -5.93 1.10
C LEU A 65 -2.39 -4.74 1.96
N ALA A 66 -3.54 -4.12 1.64
CA ALA A 66 -4.11 -3.02 2.39
C ALA A 66 -4.36 -3.40 3.86
N GLY A 67 -4.70 -4.66 4.14
CA GLY A 67 -4.86 -5.19 5.50
C GLY A 67 -3.63 -5.00 6.40
N TRP A 68 -2.44 -4.90 5.82
CA TRP A 68 -1.20 -4.65 6.54
C TRP A 68 -1.05 -3.22 7.08
N ILE A 69 -1.96 -2.30 6.78
CA ILE A 69 -1.89 -0.91 7.27
C ILE A 69 -1.90 -0.81 8.80
N ARG A 70 -2.35 -1.87 9.47
CA ARG A 70 -2.36 -2.01 10.94
C ARG A 70 -1.18 -2.82 11.49
N SER A 71 -0.27 -3.27 10.61
CA SER A 71 0.89 -4.03 11.03
C SER A 71 1.83 -3.17 11.87
N TRP A 72 2.49 -3.81 12.83
CA TRP A 72 3.61 -3.22 13.58
C TRP A 72 4.94 -3.34 12.83
N ASP A 73 4.97 -4.08 11.72
CA ASP A 73 6.10 -4.10 10.79
C ASP A 73 6.00 -2.88 9.86
N SER A 74 6.98 -1.98 9.98
CA SER A 74 7.00 -0.73 9.21
C SER A 74 7.00 -0.95 7.69
N TYR A 75 7.65 -2.02 7.21
CA TYR A 75 7.69 -2.30 5.77
C TYR A 75 6.36 -2.83 5.27
N GLN A 76 5.68 -3.69 6.05
CA GLN A 76 4.32 -4.11 5.74
C GLN A 76 3.35 -2.91 5.71
N ALA A 77 3.42 -2.02 6.71
CA ALA A 77 2.58 -0.83 6.76
C ALA A 77 2.83 0.13 5.59
N THR A 78 4.09 0.35 5.21
CA THR A 78 4.46 1.16 4.03
C THR A 78 3.95 0.54 2.73
N VAL A 79 4.11 -0.78 2.56
CA VAL A 79 3.57 -1.50 1.40
C VAL A 79 2.05 -1.36 1.32
N ALA A 80 1.36 -1.53 2.45
CA ALA A 80 -0.09 -1.34 2.52
C ALA A 80 -0.50 0.06 2.08
N MET A 81 0.17 1.09 2.60
CA MET A 81 -0.15 2.48 2.28
C MET A 81 0.11 2.81 0.81
N ALA A 82 1.19 2.29 0.22
CA ALA A 82 1.44 2.41 -1.21
C ALA A 82 0.34 1.74 -2.04
N ALA A 83 -0.11 0.54 -1.66
CA ALA A 83 -1.20 -0.17 -2.34
C ALA A 83 -2.55 0.55 -2.20
N ILE A 84 -2.86 1.07 -1.01
CA ILE A 84 -4.04 1.90 -0.76
C ILE A 84 -4.02 3.14 -1.66
N ASN A 85 -2.88 3.83 -1.72
CA ASN A 85 -2.73 5.01 -2.57
C ASN A 85 -2.91 4.65 -4.06
N ALA A 86 -2.47 3.47 -4.51
CA ALA A 86 -2.68 3.03 -5.89
C ALA A 86 -4.18 2.90 -6.23
N ALA A 87 -4.98 2.34 -5.32
CA ALA A 87 -6.43 2.20 -5.48
C ALA A 87 -7.20 3.53 -5.35
N ILE A 88 -6.73 4.46 -4.52
CA ILE A 88 -7.33 5.79 -4.42
C ILE A 88 -7.00 6.61 -5.66
N ASN A 89 -5.73 6.64 -6.05
CA ASN A 89 -5.23 7.45 -7.15
C ASN A 89 -5.82 7.03 -8.49
N SER A 90 -6.14 5.74 -8.71
CA SER A 90 -6.76 5.27 -9.96
C SER A 90 -8.13 5.90 -10.26
N ARG A 91 -8.79 6.48 -9.25
CA ARG A 91 -10.07 7.20 -9.37
C ARG A 91 -9.91 8.71 -9.32
N SER A 92 -8.68 9.21 -9.33
CA SER A 92 -8.41 10.64 -9.28
C SER A 92 -8.85 11.32 -10.57
N SER A 93 -9.59 12.42 -10.47
CA SER A 93 -9.97 13.26 -11.61
C SER A 93 -8.79 13.98 -12.28
N LEU A 94 -7.57 13.76 -11.80
CA LEU A 94 -6.34 14.29 -12.39
C LEU A 94 -5.75 13.37 -13.47
N ILE A 95 -6.24 12.15 -13.62
CA ILE A 95 -5.75 11.19 -14.62
C ILE A 95 -6.23 11.56 -16.04
N ASP A 96 -7.43 12.14 -16.17
CA ASP A 96 -8.06 12.45 -17.46
C ASP A 96 -7.74 13.86 -18.01
N LYS A 97 -6.67 14.52 -17.51
CA LYS A 97 -6.29 15.87 -17.91
C LYS A 97 -5.09 15.90 -18.84
#